data_AF-A0AAE0Q3R4-F1
#
_entry.id   AF-A0AAE0Q3R4-F1
#
_cell.length_a   1.000
_cell.length_b   1.000
_cell.length_c   1.000
_cell.angle_alpha   90.00
_cell.angle_beta   90.00
_cell.angle_gamma   90.00
#
_symmetry.space_group_name_H-M   'P 1'
#
loop_
_entity.id
_entity.type
_entity.pdbx_description
1 polymer ?
#
loop_
_entity_poly.entity_id
_entity_poly.type
_entity_poly.pdbx_seq_one_letter_code
_entity_poly.pdbx_strand_id
1 'polypeptide(L)'
;MPRSKEIQKQMREKVIEIYQSGKGYKAISKALGLPRTTVRAIIYKWRKHGTVENLPRSGRPTKITPRAQRQLIQEVTKDPTTISKELQASLASVKTVVACYFTKDSRKKEKELKGKKEE
;
A
#
# COMPACT_ATOMS: atom_id res chain seq x y z
N MET A 1 -18.06 13.90 -6.29
CA MET A 1 -17.17 14.23 -7.43
C MET A 1 -16.56 12.94 -7.98
N PRO A 2 -16.86 12.55 -9.22
CA PRO A 2 -16.20 11.41 -9.86
C PRO A 2 -14.71 11.71 -10.09
N ARG A 3 -13.85 10.71 -9.93
CA ARG A 3 -12.41 10.86 -10.24
C ARG A 3 -12.18 10.79 -11.73
N SER A 4 -11.31 11.67 -12.23
CA SER A 4 -10.87 11.68 -13.62
C SER A 4 -10.12 10.40 -13.97
N LYS A 5 -10.27 9.95 -15.22
CA LYS A 5 -9.55 8.79 -15.74
C LYS A 5 -8.04 9.02 -15.65
N GLU A 6 -7.31 7.98 -15.26
CA GLU A 6 -5.85 8.05 -15.18
C GLU A 6 -5.23 8.18 -16.58
N ILE A 7 -4.12 8.91 -16.67
CA ILE A 7 -3.37 9.03 -17.92
C ILE A 7 -2.73 7.68 -18.25
N GLN A 8 -2.89 7.26 -19.50
CA GLN A 8 -2.31 6.02 -20.03
C GLN A 8 -0.78 6.00 -19.92
N LYS A 9 -0.20 4.82 -19.70
CA LYS A 9 1.25 4.61 -19.57
C LYS A 9 2.02 5.20 -20.75
N GLN A 10 1.59 4.90 -21.98
CA GLN A 10 2.21 5.38 -23.22
C GLN A 10 2.34 6.91 -23.28
N MET A 11 1.35 7.65 -22.79
CA MET A 11 1.39 9.11 -22.78
C MET A 11 2.45 9.65 -21.80
N ARG A 12 2.69 8.94 -20.71
CA ARG A 12 3.70 9.32 -19.70
C ARG A 12 5.12 8.98 -20.16
N GLU A 13 5.28 7.89 -20.90
CA GLU A 13 6.56 7.53 -21.55
C GLU A 13 6.97 8.64 -22.53
N LYS A 14 6.05 9.08 -23.39
CA LYS A 14 6.27 10.23 -24.28
C LYS A 14 6.67 11.52 -23.54
N VAL A 15 6.07 11.80 -22.39
CA VAL A 15 6.46 12.96 -21.55
C VAL A 15 7.94 12.85 -21.14
N ILE A 16 8.39 11.65 -20.77
CA ILE A 16 9.75 11.41 -20.28
C ILE A 16 10.75 11.43 -21.44
N GLU A 17 10.43 10.84 -22.58
CA GLU A 17 11.24 10.91 -23.81
C GLU A 17 11.50 12.37 -24.21
N ILE A 18 10.44 13.19 -24.27
CA ILE A 18 10.57 14.60 -24.62
C ILE A 18 11.35 15.37 -23.54
N TYR A 19 11.18 15.03 -22.26
CA TYR A 19 11.95 15.64 -21.18
C TYR A 19 13.44 15.30 -21.26
N GLN A 20 13.79 14.05 -21.58
CA GLN A 20 15.18 13.61 -21.79
C GLN A 20 15.83 14.32 -22.98
N SER A 21 15.05 14.71 -24.00
CA SER A 21 15.54 15.57 -25.09
C SER A 21 15.83 17.03 -24.69
N GLY A 22 15.68 17.38 -23.40
CA GLY A 22 16.01 18.70 -22.86
C GLY A 22 14.91 19.76 -22.98
N LYS A 23 13.69 19.39 -23.38
CA LYS A 23 12.59 20.36 -23.51
C LYS A 23 12.00 20.73 -22.15
N GLY A 24 11.67 22.01 -21.99
CA GLY A 24 11.05 22.54 -20.77
C GLY A 24 9.58 22.12 -20.59
N TYR A 25 9.07 22.23 -19.36
CA TYR A 25 7.71 21.80 -18.99
C TYR A 25 6.59 22.43 -19.82
N LYS A 26 6.73 23.72 -20.20
CA LYS A 26 5.73 24.44 -21.02
C LYS A 26 5.66 23.87 -22.44
N ALA A 27 6.81 23.53 -23.02
CA ALA A 27 6.88 22.96 -24.37
C ALA A 27 6.25 21.56 -24.42
N ILE A 28 6.53 20.72 -23.42
CA ILE A 28 5.94 19.38 -23.29
C ILE A 28 4.43 19.45 -23.13
N SER A 29 3.96 20.35 -22.26
CA SER A 29 2.54 20.59 -22.01
C SER A 29 1.80 20.98 -23.30
N LYS A 30 2.36 21.90 -24.09
CA LYS A 30 1.79 22.31 -25.37
C LYS A 30 1.81 21.20 -26.42
N ALA A 31 2.89 20.42 -26.48
CA ALA A 31 3.04 19.34 -27.45
C ALA A 31 2.06 18.17 -27.23
N LEU A 32 1.75 17.85 -25.97
CA LEU A 32 0.90 16.70 -25.61
C LEU A 32 -0.53 17.10 -25.19
N GLY A 33 -0.84 18.40 -25.16
CA GLY A 33 -2.14 18.91 -24.68
C GLY A 33 -2.41 18.63 -23.20
N LEU A 34 -1.37 18.32 -22.41
CA LEU A 34 -1.51 18.00 -20.99
C LEU A 34 -1.35 19.24 -20.12
N PRO A 35 -2.05 19.37 -18.99
CA PRO A 35 -1.82 20.45 -18.04
C PRO A 35 -0.37 20.45 -17.52
N ARG A 36 0.25 21.63 -17.38
CA ARG A 36 1.62 21.79 -16.88
C ARG A 36 1.86 21.11 -15.52
N THR A 37 0.85 21.14 -14.64
CA THR A 37 0.87 20.48 -13.33
C THR A 37 1.02 18.96 -13.46
N THR A 38 0.39 18.38 -14.47
CA THR A 38 0.44 16.93 -14.72
C THR A 38 1.81 16.52 -15.27
N VAL A 39 2.35 17.28 -16.23
CA VAL A 39 3.73 17.09 -16.72
C VAL A 39 4.72 17.15 -15.56
N ARG A 40 4.59 18.15 -14.68
CA ARG A 40 5.44 18.29 -13.49
C ARG A 40 5.32 17.08 -12.55
N ALA A 41 4.10 16.59 -12.31
CA ALA A 41 3.86 15.45 -11.45
C ALA A 41 4.46 14.15 -12.00
N ILE A 42 4.38 13.93 -13.32
CA ILE A 42 5.00 12.77 -13.99
C ILE A 42 6.52 12.80 -13.81
N ILE A 43 7.15 13.93 -14.14
CA ILE A 43 8.61 14.08 -14.07
C ILE A 43 9.11 13.98 -12.62
N TYR A 44 8.38 14.55 -11.67
CA TYR A 44 8.70 14.41 -10.24
C TYR A 44 8.68 12.95 -9.79
N LYS A 45 7.64 12.18 -10.14
CA LYS A 45 7.58 10.75 -9.80
C LYS A 45 8.72 9.97 -10.46
N TRP A 46 8.99 10.22 -11.73
CA TRP A 46 10.07 9.55 -12.45
C TRP A 46 11.44 9.82 -11.80
N ARG A 47 11.73 11.07 -11.42
CA ARG A 47 12.98 11.40 -10.70
C ARG A 47 13.08 10.75 -9.33
N LYS A 48 11.95 10.57 -8.63
CA LYS A 48 11.92 10.02 -7.26
C LYS A 48 11.96 8.49 -7.23
N HIS A 49 11.26 7.84 -8.16
CA HIS A 49 11.02 6.40 -8.14
C HIS A 49 11.64 5.64 -9.32
N GLY A 50 12.15 6.34 -10.34
CA GLY A 50 12.71 5.74 -11.57
C GLY A 50 11.67 5.09 -12.48
N THR A 51 10.38 5.18 -12.16
CA THR A 51 9.31 4.47 -12.85
C THR A 51 8.30 5.42 -13.51
N VAL A 52 7.74 4.98 -14.62
CA VAL A 52 6.71 5.70 -15.39
C VAL A 52 5.29 5.25 -15.02
N GLU A 53 5.19 4.03 -14.51
CA GLU A 53 3.94 3.43 -14.10
C GLU A 53 3.38 4.08 -12.83
N ASN A 54 2.05 3.99 -12.67
CA ASN A 54 1.44 4.39 -11.41
C ASN A 54 1.74 3.33 -10.35
N LEU A 55 2.27 3.76 -9.22
CA LEU A 55 2.41 2.87 -8.08
C LEU A 55 1.02 2.43 -7.60
N PRO A 56 0.88 1.17 -7.16
CA PRO A 56 -0.33 0.73 -6.49
C PRO A 56 -0.56 1.61 -5.25
N ARG A 57 -1.82 1.80 -4.87
CA ARG A 57 -2.11 2.52 -3.64
C ARG A 57 -1.57 1.71 -2.47
N SER A 58 -0.88 2.39 -1.54
CA SER A 58 -0.33 1.77 -0.32
C SER A 58 -1.40 1.04 0.52
N GLY A 59 -2.66 1.49 0.41
CA GLY A 59 -3.77 0.87 1.13
C GLY A 59 -3.57 0.93 2.65
N ARG A 60 -4.40 0.19 3.38
CA ARG A 60 -4.22 -0.01 4.82
C ARG A 60 -3.46 -1.34 5.02
N PRO A 61 -2.40 -1.38 5.85
CA PRO A 61 -1.72 -2.63 6.15
C PRO A 61 -2.69 -3.63 6.81
N THR A 62 -2.56 -4.90 6.45
CA THR A 62 -3.38 -5.98 7.03
C THR A 62 -2.94 -6.26 8.46
N LYS A 63 -3.91 -6.52 9.35
CA LYS A 63 -3.61 -6.87 10.75
C LYS A 63 -3.07 -8.29 10.92
N ILE A 64 -3.46 -9.18 10.01
CA ILE A 64 -3.12 -10.61 10.04
C ILE A 64 -2.02 -10.84 8.99
N THR A 65 -1.07 -11.71 9.31
CA THR A 65 -0.03 -12.10 8.34
C THR A 65 -0.61 -13.07 7.30
N PRO A 66 -0.04 -13.11 6.07
CA PRO A 66 -0.52 -14.04 5.04
C PRO A 66 -0.49 -15.51 5.49
N ARG A 67 0.46 -15.89 6.36
CA ARG A 67 0.55 -17.24 6.93
C ARG A 67 -0.62 -17.58 7.85
N ALA A 68 -0.92 -16.69 8.79
CA ALA A 68 -2.06 -16.87 9.70
C ALA A 68 -3.39 -16.88 8.94
N GLN A 69 -3.53 -16.05 7.91
CA GLN A 69 -4.72 -16.07 7.06
C GLN A 69 -4.90 -17.43 6.36
N ARG A 70 -3.83 -18.03 5.81
CA ARG A 70 -3.91 -19.35 5.17
C ARG A 70 -4.29 -20.45 6.16
N GLN A 71 -3.75 -20.43 7.37
CA GLN A 71 -4.11 -21.40 8.42
C GLN A 71 -5.59 -21.27 8.81
N LEU A 72 -6.08 -20.04 9.01
CA LEU A 72 -7.48 -19.81 9.31
C LEU A 72 -8.40 -20.34 8.20
N ILE A 73 -8.05 -20.11 6.94
CA ILE A 73 -8.79 -20.66 5.80
C ILE A 73 -8.77 -22.20 5.84
N GLN A 74 -7.63 -22.82 6.11
CA GLN A 74 -7.52 -24.29 6.17
C GLN A 74 -8.35 -24.90 7.30
N GLU A 75 -8.31 -24.31 8.50
CA GLU A 75 -9.05 -24.80 9.66
C GLU A 75 -10.57 -24.68 9.45
N VAL A 76 -11.03 -23.52 8.97
CA VAL A 76 -12.45 -23.29 8.65
C VAL A 76 -12.94 -24.16 7.48
N THR A 77 -12.07 -24.47 6.52
CA THR A 77 -12.44 -25.35 5.39
C THR A 77 -12.53 -26.82 5.82
N LYS A 78 -11.69 -27.26 6.78
CA LYS A 78 -11.76 -28.62 7.33
C LYS A 78 -13.00 -28.79 8.19
N ASP A 79 -13.18 -27.88 9.14
CA ASP A 79 -14.25 -27.92 10.14
C ASP A 79 -14.97 -26.56 10.16
N PRO A 80 -16.04 -26.40 9.37
CA PRO A 80 -16.73 -25.11 9.23
C PRO A 80 -17.48 -24.67 10.50
N THR A 81 -17.67 -25.58 11.47
CA THR A 81 -18.33 -25.32 12.75
C THR A 81 -17.39 -24.88 13.87
N THR A 82 -16.10 -24.67 13.57
CA THR A 82 -15.10 -24.26 14.55
C THR A 82 -15.42 -22.92 15.21
N ILE A 83 -15.17 -22.84 16.51
CA ILE A 83 -15.50 -21.65 17.31
C ILE A 83 -14.35 -20.63 17.18
N SER A 84 -14.68 -19.34 17.11
CA SER A 84 -13.67 -18.27 17.00
C SER A 84 -12.57 -18.31 18.08
N LYS A 85 -12.89 -18.77 19.30
CA LYS A 85 -11.92 -18.93 20.39
C LYS A 85 -10.87 -20.00 20.08
N GLU A 86 -11.28 -21.08 19.44
CA GLU A 86 -10.40 -22.19 19.05
C GLU A 86 -9.46 -21.75 17.93
N LEU A 87 -9.99 -21.02 16.93
CA LEU A 87 -9.19 -20.40 15.87
C LEU A 87 -8.18 -19.37 16.41
N GLN A 88 -8.49 -18.68 17.50
CA GLN A 88 -7.53 -17.77 18.13
C GLN A 88 -6.41 -18.55 18.84
N ALA A 89 -6.73 -19.68 19.47
CA ALA A 89 -5.75 -20.52 20.14
C ALA A 89 -4.78 -21.17 19.14
N SER A 90 -5.27 -21.66 18.00
CA SER A 90 -4.42 -22.23 16.94
C SER A 90 -3.42 -21.20 16.37
N LEU A 91 -3.89 -19.96 16.19
CA LEU A 91 -3.09 -18.84 15.68
C LEU A 91 -2.06 -18.30 16.67
N ALA A 92 -2.17 -18.58 17.97
CA ALA A 92 -1.20 -18.11 18.98
C ALA A 92 0.23 -18.64 18.73
N SER A 93 0.35 -19.81 18.10
CA SER A 93 1.63 -20.41 17.69
C SER A 93 2.36 -19.60 16.61
N VAL A 94 1.62 -18.91 15.75
CA VAL A 94 2.17 -18.03 14.73
C VAL A 94 2.21 -16.65 15.34
N LYS A 95 3.41 -16.19 15.73
CA LYS A 95 3.71 -14.84 16.26
C LYS A 95 3.05 -13.74 15.41
N THR A 96 1.78 -13.51 15.63
CA THR A 96 0.92 -12.58 14.93
C THR A 96 0.20 -11.78 15.98
N VAL A 97 0.13 -10.48 15.75
CA VAL A 97 -0.67 -9.60 16.61
C VAL A 97 -2.11 -9.76 16.15
N VAL A 98 -2.75 -10.87 16.52
CA VAL A 98 -4.20 -10.99 16.43
C VAL A 98 -4.76 -10.09 17.52
N ALA A 99 -4.86 -8.80 17.21
CA ALA A 99 -5.59 -7.87 18.05
C ALA A 99 -7.07 -8.24 17.94
N CYS A 100 -7.52 -9.13 18.83
CA CYS A 100 -8.93 -9.34 19.10
C CYS A 100 -9.54 -7.97 19.40
N TYR A 101 -10.61 -7.63 18.69
CA TYR A 101 -11.32 -6.35 18.80
C TYR A 101 -12.12 -6.28 20.12
N PHE A 102 -11.46 -6.47 21.26
CA PHE A 102 -12.09 -6.25 22.55
C PHE A 102 -11.26 -5.46 23.56
N THR A 103 -9.94 -5.36 23.42
CA THR A 103 -9.17 -4.42 24.26
C THR A 103 -9.05 -3.08 23.54
N LYS A 104 -9.76 -2.10 24.09
CA LYS A 104 -9.63 -0.68 23.75
C LYS A 104 -8.13 -0.33 23.76
N ASP A 105 -7.72 0.35 22.69
CA ASP A 105 -6.50 1.14 22.62
C ASP A 105 -5.17 0.38 22.43
N SER A 106 -4.94 -0.05 21.18
CA SER A 106 -3.67 -0.58 20.67
C SER A 106 -2.47 0.36 20.82
N ARG A 107 -2.66 1.66 21.16
CA ARG A 107 -1.56 2.60 21.44
C ARG A 107 -0.90 2.41 22.81
N LYS A 108 -1.59 1.80 23.78
CA LYS A 108 -1.04 1.63 25.15
C LYS A 108 -0.01 0.49 25.22
N LYS A 109 -0.24 -0.60 24.47
CA LYS A 109 0.62 -1.80 24.43
C LYS A 109 1.97 -1.56 23.75
N GLU A 110 2.02 -0.65 22.77
CA GLU A 110 3.27 -0.31 22.06
C GLU A 110 4.23 0.53 22.94
N LYS A 111 3.70 1.34 23.88
CA LYS A 111 4.50 2.08 24.86
C LYS A 111 5.10 1.17 25.93
N GLU A 112 4.36 0.18 26.42
CA GLU A 112 4.86 -0.81 27.41
C GLU A 112 6.00 -1.70 26.87
N LEU A 113 6.00 -2.02 25.58
CA LEU A 113 7.06 -2.82 24.95
C LEU A 113 8.36 -2.03 24.74
N LYS A 114 8.30 -0.70 24.61
CA LYS A 114 9.49 0.15 24.50
C LYS A 114 10.15 0.41 25.87
N GLY A 115 9.38 0.45 26.95
CA GLY A 115 9.92 0.66 28.31
C GLY A 115 10.62 -0.56 28.93
N LYS A 116 10.49 -1.77 28.35
CA LYS A 116 11.14 -3.00 28.84
C LYS A 116 12.49 -3.30 28.17
N LYS A 117 13.02 -2.39 27.35
CA LYS A 117 14.32 -2.54 26.67
C LYS A 117 15.45 -1.73 27.31
N GLU A 118 15.18 -1.05 28.42
CA GLU A 118 16.16 -0.31 29.21
C GLU A 118 16.12 -0.81 30.65
N GLU A 119 16.59 -2.05 30.86
CA GLU A 119 17.12 -2.53 32.15
C GLU A 119 18.12 -3.65 31.88
#